data_AF-A0A816MMF6-F1
#
_entry.id   AF-A0A816MMF6-F1
#
_cell.length_a   1.000
_cell.length_b   1.000
_cell.length_c   1.000
_cell.angle_alpha   90.00
_cell.angle_beta   90.00
_cell.angle_gamma   90.00
#
_symmetry.space_group_name_H-M   'P 1'
#
loop_
_entity.id
_entity.type
_entity.pdbx_description
1 polymer ?
#
loop_
_entity_poly.entity_id
_entity_poly.type
_entity_poly.pdbx_seq_one_letter_code
_entity_poly.pdbx_strand_id
1 'polypeptide(L)' 'MLSYTSINQNIVSKIVNIFNKENTPVWFDSNGDTKTDMYDSLAEGVENAAAVCCFLTSDYE' A
#
# COMPACT_ATOMS: atom_id res chain seq x y z
N MET A 1 2.18 4.95 3.12
CA MET A 1 1.96 4.12 1.91
C MET A 1 2.72 2.81 2.03
N LEU A 2 2.12 1.70 1.62
CA LEU A 2 2.84 0.42 1.41
C LEU A 2 3.12 0.22 -0.08
N SER A 3 4.36 -0.05 -0.44
CA SER A 3 4.77 -0.43 -1.80
C SER A 3 5.14 -1.92 -1.80
N TYR A 4 4.49 -2.72 -2.67
CA TYR A 4 4.59 -4.17 -2.66
C TYR A 4 4.23 -4.76 -4.03
N THR A 5 4.63 -6.02 -4.28
CA THR A 5 4.21 -6.79 -5.47
C THR A 5 2.89 -7.54 -5.22
N SER A 6 2.10 -7.76 -6.27
CA SER A 6 0.78 -8.41 -6.20
C SER A 6 0.78 -9.82 -5.57
N ILE A 7 1.94 -10.47 -5.47
CA ILE A 7 2.13 -11.78 -4.83
C ILE A 7 1.92 -11.70 -3.31
N ASN A 8 2.15 -10.54 -2.70
CA ASN A 8 2.24 -10.39 -1.24
C ASN A 8 0.95 -9.88 -0.57
N GLN A 9 -0.20 -9.95 -1.26
CA GLN A 9 -1.47 -9.40 -0.74
C GLN A 9 -1.86 -9.93 0.66
N ASN A 10 -1.59 -11.20 0.96
CA ASN A 10 -1.87 -11.80 2.26
C ASN A 10 -1.02 -11.18 3.39
N ILE A 11 0.25 -10.86 3.10
CA ILE A 11 1.16 -10.24 4.07
C ILE A 11 0.76 -8.77 4.26
N VAL A 12 0.48 -8.06 3.17
CA VAL A 12 0.03 -6.67 3.19
C VAL A 12 -1.25 -6.52 4.01
N SER A 13 -2.22 -7.41 3.82
CA SER A 13 -3.47 -7.40 4.59
C SER A 13 -3.24 -7.57 6.09
N LYS A 14 -2.31 -8.45 6.50
CA LYS A 14 -1.95 -8.62 7.92
C LYS A 14 -1.31 -7.35 8.49
N ILE A 15 -0.43 -6.72 7.72
CA ILE A 15 0.26 -5.50 8.13
C ILE A 15 -0.72 -4.34 8.26
N VAL A 16 -1.60 -4.14 7.27
CA VAL A 16 -2.68 -3.14 7.32
C VAL A 16 -3.55 -3.35 8.57
N ASN A 17 -3.92 -4.58 8.89
CA ASN A 17 -4.69 -4.87 10.09
C ASN A 17 -3.96 -4.51 11.40
N ILE A 18 -2.63 -4.64 11.44
CA ILE A 18 -1.83 -4.20 12.59
C ILE A 18 -1.85 -2.67 12.70
N PHE A 19 -1.56 -1.96 11.60
CA PHE A 19 -1.58 -0.49 11.60
C PHE A 19 -2.96 0.08 11.94
N ASN A 20 -4.04 -0.53 11.45
CA ASN A 20 -5.40 -0.13 11.77
C ASN A 20 -5.73 -0.30 13.27
N LYS A 21 -5.22 -1.37 13.92
CA LYS A 21 -5.36 -1.55 15.38
C LYS A 21 -4.64 -0.47 16.18
N GLU A 22 -3.53 0.04 15.65
CA GLU A 22 -2.76 1.15 16.21
C GLU A 22 -3.31 2.53 15.79
N ASN A 23 -4.51 2.60 15.18
CA ASN A 23 -5.12 3.82 14.64
C ASN A 23 -4.20 4.59 13.67
N THR A 24 -3.33 3.88 12.96
CA THR A 24 -2.44 4.47 11.97
C THR A 24 -3.02 4.23 10.58
N PRO A 25 -3.51 5.27 9.88
CA PRO A 25 -4.08 5.12 8.55
C PRO A 25 -2.99 4.71 7.55
N VAL A 26 -3.29 3.70 6.74
CA VAL A 26 -2.36 3.17 5.74
C VAL A 26 -3.02 3.14 4.37
N TRP A 27 -2.37 3.78 3.41
CA TRP A 27 -2.72 3.68 2.00
C TRP A 27 -2.00 2.50 1.34
N PHE A 28 -2.74 1.72 0.54
CA PHE A 28 -2.28 0.58 -0.25
C PHE A 28 -3.24 0.33 -1.43
N ASP A 29 -2.73 -0.25 -2.52
CA ASP A 29 -3.41 -0.40 -3.81
C ASP A 29 -4.77 -1.13 -3.72
N SER A 30 -4.90 -2.17 -2.89
CA SER A 30 -6.17 -2.91 -2.80
C SER A 30 -7.29 -2.19 -2.02
N ASN A 31 -7.09 -0.96 -1.57
CA ASN A 31 -8.09 -0.21 -0.79
C ASN A 31 -9.16 0.50 -1.66
N GLY A 32 -9.29 0.12 -2.92
CA GLY A 32 -10.50 0.36 -3.71
C GLY A 32 -10.73 1.79 -4.18
N ASP A 33 -9.73 2.68 -4.06
CA ASP A 33 -9.80 4.00 -4.68
C ASP A 33 -9.39 3.90 -6.16
N THR A 34 -10.19 3.14 -6.92
CA THR A 34 -10.13 3.13 -8.38
C THR A 34 -10.70 4.44 -8.89
N LYS A 35 -9.91 5.51 -8.83
CA LYS A 35 -10.04 6.56 -9.81
C LYS A 35 -9.82 5.93 -11.20
N THR A 36 -10.36 6.57 -12.23
CA THR A 36 -10.33 6.06 -13.60
C THR A 36 -8.90 5.73 -14.08
N ASP A 37 -7.88 6.33 -13.46
CA ASP A 37 -6.46 6.03 -13.66
C ASP A 37 -5.80 5.55 -12.35
N MET A 38 -5.22 4.35 -12.41
CA MET A 38 -4.47 3.73 -11.31
C MET A 38 -3.20 4.52 -10.95
N TYR A 39 -2.57 5.18 -11.94
CA TYR A 39 -1.36 5.96 -11.72
C TYR A 39 -1.63 7.22 -10.90
N ASP A 40 -2.79 7.85 -11.11
CA ASP A 40 -3.21 9.01 -10.31
C ASP A 40 -3.48 8.61 -8.86
N SER A 41 -4.17 7.49 -8.63
CA SER A 41 -4.39 6.96 -7.27
C SER A 41 -3.06 6.62 -6.57
N LEU A 42 -2.09 6.04 -7.29
CA LEU A 42 -0.75 5.77 -6.78
C LEU A 42 0.00 7.05 -6.43
N ALA A 43 -0.06 8.07 -7.29
CA ALA A 43 0.59 9.36 -7.06
C ALA A 43 0.03 10.04 -5.80
N GLU A 44 -1.29 10.07 -5.64
CA GLU A 44 -1.94 10.63 -4.44
C GLU A 44 -1.55 9.87 -3.17
N GLY A 45 -1.42 8.55 -3.27
CA GLY A 45 -0.96 7.68 -2.18
C GLY A 45 0.47 7.97 -1.73
N VAL A 46 1.35 8.39 -2.65
CA VAL A 46 2.73 8.80 -2.35
C VAL A 46 2.77 10.23 -1.79
N GLU A 47 2.13 11.18 -2.48
CA GLU A 47 2.23 12.62 -2.19
C GLU A 47 1.72 12.97 -0.79
N ASN A 48 0.71 12.26 -0.31
CA ASN A 48 0.11 12.50 1.00
C ASN A 48 0.68 11.58 2.10
N ALA A 49 1.64 10.72 1.78
CA ALA A 49 2.21 9.79 2.75
C ALA A 49 3.29 10.47 3.61
N ALA A 50 3.12 10.39 4.93
CA ALA A 50 4.18 10.73 5.87
C ALA A 50 5.40 9.79 5.76
N ALA A 51 5.18 8.55 5.31
CA ALA A 51 6.23 7.56 5.05
C ALA A 51 5.80 6.56 3.97
N VAL A 52 6.78 6.08 3.20
CA VAL A 52 6.63 4.98 2.24
C VAL A 52 7.41 3.77 2.74
N CYS A 53 6.72 2.66 2.96
CA CYS A 53 7.31 1.39 3.39
C CYS A 53 7.37 0.42 2.21
N CYS A 54 8.58 0.11 1.74
CA CYS A 54 8.81 -0.78 0.60
C CYS A 54 9.01 -2.23 1.08
N PHE A 55 8.19 -3.14 0.57
CA PHE A 55 8.31 -4.58 0.77
C PHE A 55 9.03 -5.19 -0.42
N LEU A 56 10.33 -5.40 -0.26
CA LEU A 56 11.18 -6.00 -1.27
C LEU A 56 11.16 -7.53 -1.09
N THR A 57 10.78 -8.25 -2.15
CA THR A 57 10.91 -9.71 -2.23
C THR A 57 11.82 -10.07 -3.39
N SER A 58 12.22 -11.34 -3.48
CA SER A 58 12.96 -11.87 -4.64
C SER A 58 12.18 -11.73 -5.95
N ASP A 59 10.86 -11.52 -5.89
CA ASP A 59 10.02 -11.34 -7.08
C ASP A 59 10.05 -9.90 -7.63
N TYR A 60 10.90 -9.03 -7.06
CA TYR A 60 11.08 -7.65 -7.51
C TYR A 60 12.13 -7.52 -8.62
N GLU A 61 12.70 -8.64 -9.10
CA GLU A 61 13.63 -8.71 -10.25
C GLU A 61 12.94 -8.56 -11.60
#